data_AF-A0A5J5ISI1-F1
#
_entry.id   AF-A0A5J5ISI1-F1
#
_cell.length_a   1.000
_cell.length_b   1.000
_cell.length_c   1.000
_cell.angle_alpha   90.00
_cell.angle_beta   90.00
_cell.angle_gamma   90.00
#
_symmetry.space_group_name_H-M   'P 1'
#
loop_
_entity.id
_entity.type
_entity.pdbx_description
1 polymer ?
#
loop_
_entity_poly.entity_id
_entity_poly.type
_entity_poly.pdbx_seq_one_letter_code
_entity_poly.pdbx_strand_id
1 'polypeptide(L)'
;MRLVFTLCAIFGAAQFLVPLIARVAFNGGRVWPTDEEHSLWGSVIGDRVLGVPAWLTIATGAVGMAAAVAYLIGSRRDAGADAPYVSLVSLLIFGGFPWAIAALNTDPTGIVRTPGPEGYPIGWHWVLSPVAAVVLAVGIVVSVRSRRNARGAGG
;
A
#
# COMPACT_ATOMS: atom_id res chain seq x y z
N MET A 1 17.34 -6.80 -6.54
CA MET A 1 16.38 -6.32 -5.53
C MET A 1 15.56 -5.12 -6.00
N ARG A 2 16.17 -4.08 -6.59
CA ARG A 2 15.44 -2.94 -7.18
C ARG A 2 14.34 -3.36 -8.16
N LEU A 3 14.65 -4.21 -9.14
CA LEU A 3 13.66 -4.70 -10.11
C LEU A 3 12.48 -5.43 -9.43
N VAL A 4 12.76 -6.31 -8.48
CA VAL A 4 11.73 -7.05 -7.73
C VAL A 4 10.82 -6.11 -6.96
N PHE A 5 11.40 -5.11 -6.28
CA PHE A 5 10.64 -4.05 -5.61
C PHE A 5 9.75 -3.30 -6.60
N THR A 6 10.30 -2.86 -7.74
CA THR A 6 9.54 -2.13 -8.77
C THR A 6 8.38 -2.95 -9.31
N LEU A 7 8.60 -4.23 -9.64
CA LEU A 7 7.53 -5.12 -10.10
C LEU A 7 6.45 -5.30 -9.04
N CYS A 8 6.83 -5.52 -7.78
CA CYS A 8 5.86 -5.62 -6.68
C CYS A 8 5.08 -4.32 -6.49
N ALA A 9 5.72 -3.16 -6.64
CA ALA A 9 5.07 -1.86 -6.52
C ALA A 9 4.06 -1.64 -7.66
N ILE A 10 4.40 -2.04 -8.90
CA ILE A 10 3.49 -1.99 -10.05
C ILE A 10 2.31 -2.94 -9.83
N PHE A 11 2.56 -4.19 -9.44
CA PHE A 11 1.49 -5.16 -9.18
C PHE A 11 0.61 -4.72 -8.00
N GLY A 12 1.20 -4.20 -6.93
CA GLY A 12 0.48 -3.65 -5.80
C GLY A 12 -0.40 -2.47 -6.21
N ALA A 13 0.14 -1.52 -6.97
CA ALA A 13 -0.64 -0.40 -7.49
C ALA A 13 -1.78 -0.88 -8.41
N ALA A 14 -1.54 -1.86 -9.28
CA ALA A 14 -2.54 -2.42 -10.18
C ALA A 14 -3.69 -3.11 -9.44
N GLN A 15 -3.40 -3.80 -8.32
CA GLN A 15 -4.43 -4.39 -7.45
C GLN A 15 -5.43 -3.35 -6.93
N PHE A 16 -5.05 -2.07 -6.86
CA PHE A 16 -5.92 -0.98 -6.40
C PHE A 16 -6.49 -0.14 -7.54
N LEU A 17 -5.66 0.26 -8.50
CA LEU A 17 -6.06 1.16 -9.59
C LEU A 17 -7.00 0.47 -10.57
N VAL A 18 -6.77 -0.80 -10.92
CA VAL A 18 -7.59 -1.49 -11.93
C VAL A 18 -9.04 -1.64 -11.46
N PRO A 19 -9.32 -2.13 -10.25
CA PRO A 19 -10.70 -2.18 -9.75
C PRO A 19 -11.33 -0.80 -9.57
N LEU A 20 -10.57 0.20 -9.13
CA LEU A 20 -11.04 1.58 -8.97
C LEU A 20 -11.48 2.18 -10.31
N ILE A 21 -10.64 2.07 -11.34
CA ILE A 21 -10.93 2.57 -12.69
C ILE A 21 -12.13 1.82 -13.28
N ALA A 22 -12.19 0.50 -13.12
CA ALA A 22 -13.33 -0.30 -13.56
C ALA A 22 -14.64 0.19 -12.94
N ARG A 23 -14.65 0.51 -11.63
CA ARG A 23 -15.82 1.08 -10.96
C ARG A 23 -16.22 2.44 -11.51
N VAL A 24 -15.27 3.35 -11.67
CA VAL A 24 -15.54 4.67 -12.29
C VAL A 24 -16.15 4.50 -13.67
N ALA A 25 -15.62 3.60 -14.50
CA ALA A 25 -16.09 3.38 -15.87
C ALA A 25 -17.47 2.69 -15.94
N PHE A 26 -17.70 1.66 -15.14
CA PHE A 26 -18.89 0.80 -15.25
C PHE A 26 -20.04 1.18 -14.31
N ASN A 27 -19.79 1.99 -13.27
CA ASN A 27 -20.82 2.45 -12.33
C ASN A 27 -21.08 3.97 -12.46
N GLY A 28 -20.82 4.58 -13.63
CA GLY A 28 -21.15 5.98 -13.91
C GLY A 28 -20.41 6.99 -13.02
N GLY A 29 -19.16 6.71 -12.68
CA GLY A 29 -18.35 7.52 -11.76
C GLY A 29 -18.53 7.16 -10.28
N ARG A 30 -19.43 6.24 -9.93
CA ARG A 30 -19.61 5.78 -8.55
C ARG A 30 -18.47 4.84 -8.15
N VAL A 31 -17.68 5.31 -7.21
CA VAL A 31 -16.65 4.49 -6.55
C VAL A 31 -17.20 3.84 -5.27
N TRP A 32 -18.27 4.41 -4.71
CA TRP A 32 -18.79 4.13 -3.37
C TRP A 32 -20.31 3.82 -3.35
N PRO A 33 -20.80 2.99 -2.42
CA PRO A 33 -22.22 2.89 -2.12
C PRO A 33 -22.71 4.22 -1.57
N THR A 34 -23.59 4.90 -2.30
CA THR A 34 -24.30 6.08 -1.80
C THR A 34 -25.75 5.68 -1.53
N ASP A 35 -26.33 6.21 -0.45
CA ASP A 35 -27.75 6.03 -0.10
C ASP A 35 -28.72 6.64 -1.15
N GLU A 36 -28.18 7.28 -2.18
CA GLU A 36 -28.95 7.90 -3.24
C GLU A 36 -29.32 6.86 -4.32
N GLU A 37 -30.63 6.70 -4.51
CA GLU A 37 -31.31 6.01 -5.64
C GLU A 37 -30.96 6.60 -7.03
N HIS A 38 -30.05 7.56 -7.11
CA HIS A 38 -29.80 8.36 -8.30
C HIS A 38 -28.46 8.00 -8.95
N SER A 39 -28.44 6.82 -9.57
CA SER A 39 -27.52 6.53 -10.67
C SER A 39 -28.36 6.38 -11.93
N LEU A 40 -28.14 7.24 -12.93
CA LEU A 40 -28.84 7.17 -14.23
C LEU A 40 -28.63 5.83 -14.96
N TRP A 41 -27.64 5.04 -14.52
CA TRP A 41 -27.34 3.70 -14.99
C TRP A 41 -27.15 2.82 -13.75
N GLY A 42 -27.96 1.77 -13.59
CA GLY A 42 -27.82 0.84 -12.46
C GLY A 42 -26.40 0.30 -12.31
N SER A 43 -26.00 -0.03 -11.08
CA SER A 43 -24.66 -0.60 -10.82
C SER A 43 -24.51 -1.95 -11.52
N VAL A 44 -23.51 -2.10 -12.39
CA VAL A 44 -23.24 -3.35 -13.13
C VAL A 44 -22.28 -4.26 -12.35
N ILE A 45 -21.45 -3.68 -11.47
CA ILE A 45 -20.46 -4.40 -10.67
C ILE A 45 -20.84 -4.31 -9.18
N GLY A 46 -20.94 -5.47 -8.52
CA GLY A 46 -21.31 -5.55 -7.11
C GLY A 46 -20.40 -4.73 -6.17
N ASP A 47 -20.98 -4.23 -5.07
CA ASP A 47 -20.39 -3.19 -4.22
C ASP A 47 -19.13 -3.58 -3.45
N ARG A 48 -18.66 -4.83 -3.51
CA ARG A 48 -17.40 -5.25 -2.85
C ARG A 48 -16.20 -4.48 -3.37
N VAL A 49 -15.68 -3.56 -2.54
CA VAL A 49 -14.72 -2.49 -2.89
C VAL A 49 -13.50 -2.99 -3.68
N LEU A 50 -13.07 -4.25 -3.48
CA LEU A 50 -12.03 -4.89 -4.28
C LEU A 50 -12.32 -6.39 -4.49
N GLY A 51 -12.14 -6.86 -5.72
CA GLY A 51 -12.12 -8.28 -6.06
C GLY A 51 -10.79 -8.97 -5.77
N VAL A 52 -9.81 -8.27 -5.20
CA VAL A 52 -8.47 -8.80 -4.93
C VAL A 52 -8.46 -9.57 -3.60
N PRO A 53 -8.06 -10.84 -3.58
CA PRO A 53 -7.94 -11.62 -2.35
C PRO A 53 -6.88 -11.05 -1.40
N ALA A 54 -7.19 -10.96 -0.11
CA ALA A 54 -6.29 -10.40 0.90
C ALA A 54 -4.90 -11.07 0.94
N TRP A 55 -4.85 -12.40 0.73
CA TRP A 55 -3.58 -13.15 0.72
C TRP A 55 -2.64 -12.68 -0.39
N LEU A 56 -3.17 -12.26 -1.54
CA LEU A 56 -2.37 -11.81 -2.68
C LEU A 56 -1.75 -10.44 -2.39
N THR A 57 -2.50 -9.55 -1.75
CA THR A 57 -2.01 -8.24 -1.30
C THR A 57 -0.95 -8.40 -0.22
N ILE A 58 -1.15 -9.31 0.75
CA ILE A 58 -0.14 -9.63 1.78
C ILE A 58 1.13 -10.17 1.13
N ALA A 59 1.03 -11.17 0.25
CA ALA A 59 2.19 -11.77 -0.40
C ALA A 59 2.98 -10.74 -1.23
N THR A 60 2.28 -9.94 -2.05
CA THR A 60 2.88 -8.90 -2.88
C THR A 60 3.58 -7.85 -2.01
N GLY A 61 2.92 -7.40 -0.94
CA GLY A 61 3.49 -6.41 -0.02
C GLY A 61 4.67 -6.93 0.78
N ALA A 62 4.61 -8.17 1.28
CA ALA A 62 5.72 -8.80 2.00
C ALA A 62 6.96 -8.92 1.12
N VAL A 63 6.80 -9.43 -0.11
CA VAL A 63 7.91 -9.56 -1.07
C VAL A 63 8.44 -8.19 -1.48
N GLY A 64 7.56 -7.22 -1.75
CA GLY A 64 7.94 -5.85 -2.11
C GLY A 64 8.74 -5.17 -1.01
N MET A 65 8.27 -5.20 0.24
CA MET A 65 8.96 -4.60 1.38
C MET A 65 10.27 -5.32 1.72
N ALA A 66 10.32 -6.65 1.63
CA ALA A 66 11.57 -7.39 1.82
C ALA A 66 12.61 -7.03 0.75
N ALA A 67 12.19 -6.91 -0.51
CA ALA A 67 13.04 -6.46 -1.61
C ALA A 67 13.51 -5.00 -1.41
N ALA A 68 12.65 -4.13 -0.87
CA ALA A 68 13.01 -2.75 -0.51
C ALA A 68 14.11 -2.72 0.55
N VAL A 69 13.93 -3.45 1.67
CA VAL A 69 14.95 -3.55 2.73
C VAL A 69 16.26 -4.10 2.19
N ALA A 70 16.21 -5.21 1.45
CA ALA A 70 17.39 -5.83 0.88
C ALA A 70 18.13 -4.89 -0.10
N TYR A 71 17.39 -4.11 -0.89
CA TYR A 71 17.96 -3.09 -1.76
C TYR A 71 18.63 -1.96 -0.98
N LEU A 72 17.94 -1.38 0.02
CA LEU A 72 18.45 -0.26 0.80
C LEU A 72 19.71 -0.64 1.61
N ILE A 73 19.77 -1.86 2.14
CA ILE A 73 20.95 -2.35 2.87
C ILE A 73 22.08 -2.74 1.90
N GLY A 74 21.74 -3.42 0.80
CA GLY A 74 22.72 -3.99 -0.13
C GLY A 74 23.42 -2.96 -1.03
N SER A 75 22.72 -1.89 -1.44
CA SER A 75 23.22 -0.94 -2.44
C SER A 75 24.09 0.20 -1.88
N ARG A 76 24.48 0.16 -0.60
CA ARG A 76 25.44 1.06 0.07
C ARG A 76 25.31 2.55 -0.33
N ARG A 77 26.20 3.07 -1.20
CA ARG A 77 26.24 4.49 -1.59
C ARG A 77 25.14 4.90 -2.56
N ASP A 78 24.71 3.99 -3.44
CA ASP A 78 23.75 4.30 -4.51
C ASP A 78 22.31 4.35 -4.00
N ALA A 79 22.01 3.65 -2.90
CA ALA A 79 20.68 3.65 -2.29
C ALA A 79 20.33 4.97 -1.59
N GLY A 80 21.32 5.82 -1.29
CA GLY A 80 21.11 7.03 -0.50
C GLY A 80 20.14 8.04 -1.13
N ALA A 81 20.20 8.18 -2.46
CA ALA A 81 19.30 9.05 -3.21
C ALA A 81 17.90 8.44 -3.38
N ASP A 82 17.84 7.11 -3.55
CA ASP A 82 16.59 6.38 -3.81
C ASP A 82 15.82 6.05 -2.50
N ALA A 83 16.47 6.15 -1.33
CA ALA A 83 15.90 5.73 -0.05
C ALA A 83 14.58 6.41 0.33
N PRO A 84 14.39 7.74 0.18
CA PRO A 84 13.09 8.37 0.44
C PRO A 84 11.99 7.83 -0.46
N TYR A 85 12.29 7.63 -1.76
CA TYR A 85 11.32 7.15 -2.74
C TYR A 85 10.90 5.70 -2.45
N VAL A 86 11.88 4.81 -2.26
CA VAL A 86 11.64 3.38 -1.96
C VAL A 86 10.82 3.23 -0.68
N SER A 87 11.12 4.04 0.34
CA SER A 87 10.39 4.03 1.61
C SER A 87 8.97 4.54 1.45
N LEU A 88 8.78 5.67 0.76
CA LEU A 88 7.47 6.26 0.51
C LEU A 88 6.56 5.32 -0.28
N VAL A 89 7.07 4.74 -1.38
CA VAL A 89 6.31 3.80 -2.21
C VAL A 89 5.95 2.55 -1.41
N SER A 90 6.88 2.03 -0.60
CA SER A 90 6.59 0.87 0.26
C SER A 90 5.49 1.19 1.27
N LEU A 91 5.56 2.35 1.91
CA LEU A 91 4.57 2.78 2.89
C LEU A 91 3.20 3.01 2.24
N LEU A 92 3.14 3.68 1.09
CA LEU A 92 1.88 3.96 0.41
C LEU A 92 1.26 2.67 -0.13
N ILE A 93 1.96 1.96 -1.03
CA ILE A 93 1.40 0.83 -1.78
C ILE A 93 1.14 -0.38 -0.89
N PHE A 94 2.05 -0.69 0.04
CA PHE A 94 1.98 -1.93 0.81
C PHE A 94 1.47 -1.73 2.26
N GLY A 95 1.31 -0.48 2.71
CA GLY A 95 0.76 -0.16 4.04
C GLY A 95 -0.50 0.70 3.95
N GLY A 96 -0.37 1.93 3.44
CA GLY A 96 -1.41 2.95 3.43
C GLY A 96 -2.64 2.56 2.61
N PHE A 97 -2.47 1.98 1.43
CA PHE A 97 -3.60 1.51 0.61
C PHE A 97 -4.40 0.40 1.30
N PRO A 98 -3.79 -0.71 1.76
CA PRO A 98 -4.49 -1.73 2.56
C PRO A 98 -5.29 -1.14 3.73
N TRP A 99 -4.71 -0.16 4.43
CA TRP A 99 -5.37 0.57 5.51
C TRP A 99 -6.54 1.45 5.06
N ALA A 100 -6.37 2.22 3.99
CA ALA A 100 -7.42 3.06 3.44
C ALA A 100 -8.62 2.22 3.01
N ILE A 101 -8.40 1.06 2.39
CA ILE A 101 -9.46 0.14 1.99
C ILE A 101 -10.17 -0.47 3.19
N ALA A 102 -9.40 -0.83 4.22
CA ALA A 102 -9.99 -1.36 5.44
C ALA A 102 -10.87 -0.30 6.13
N ALA A 103 -10.40 0.94 6.19
CA ALA A 103 -11.16 2.07 6.75
C ALA A 103 -12.44 2.38 5.98
N LEU A 104 -12.42 2.14 4.67
CA LEU A 104 -13.58 2.32 3.82
C LEU A 104 -14.59 1.17 3.98
N ASN A 105 -14.15 -0.07 4.19
CA ASN A 105 -15.04 -1.24 4.23
C ASN A 105 -15.90 -1.39 5.50
N THR A 106 -15.85 -0.47 6.46
CA THR A 106 -16.44 -0.69 7.79
C THR A 106 -17.59 0.24 8.14
N ASP A 107 -18.74 -0.42 8.37
CA ASP A 107 -19.70 -0.27 9.48
C ASP A 107 -20.06 1.18 9.91
N PRO A 108 -21.36 1.55 10.06
CA PRO A 108 -21.81 2.92 10.39
C PRO A 108 -21.22 3.59 11.65
N THR A 109 -20.42 2.86 12.42
CA THR A 109 -19.69 3.33 13.61
C THR A 109 -18.29 3.88 13.31
N GLY A 110 -17.77 3.73 12.08
CA GLY A 110 -16.47 4.27 11.65
C GLY A 110 -15.24 3.53 12.18
N ILE A 111 -15.41 2.36 12.80
CA ILE A 111 -14.32 1.55 13.34
C ILE A 111 -13.89 0.50 12.31
N VAL A 112 -12.59 0.50 11.95
CA VAL A 112 -11.98 -0.50 11.06
C VAL A 112 -12.02 -1.89 11.68
N ARG A 113 -13.11 -2.63 11.45
CA ARG A 113 -13.32 -4.02 11.91
C ARG A 113 -13.02 -5.02 10.81
N THR A 114 -12.52 -6.18 11.22
CA THR A 114 -12.50 -7.36 10.35
C THR A 114 -13.93 -7.80 9.99
N PRO A 115 -14.16 -8.39 8.80
CA PRO A 115 -15.43 -9.05 8.49
C PRO A 115 -15.68 -10.20 9.48
N GLY A 116 -16.74 -10.11 10.29
CA GLY A 116 -17.15 -11.17 11.24
C GLY A 116 -17.90 -10.64 12.46
N PRO A 117 -18.71 -11.48 13.14
CA PRO A 117 -19.56 -11.07 14.26
C PRO A 117 -18.80 -10.61 15.53
N GLU A 118 -17.51 -10.92 15.65
CA GLU A 118 -16.70 -10.56 16.83
C GLU A 118 -15.75 -9.36 16.63
N GLY A 119 -15.75 -8.73 15.45
CA GLY A 119 -15.22 -7.38 15.23
C GLY A 119 -13.88 -7.03 15.91
N TYR A 120 -12.84 -7.85 15.76
CA TYR A 120 -11.52 -7.50 16.28
C TYR A 120 -10.89 -6.35 15.45
N PRO A 121 -10.24 -5.36 16.11
CA PRO A 121 -9.63 -4.20 15.43
C PRO A 121 -8.37 -4.54 14.63
N ILE A 122 -7.86 -5.77 14.72
CA ILE A 122 -6.66 -6.24 14.02
C ILE A 122 -7.08 -7.16 12.87
N GLY A 123 -7.05 -6.63 11.64
CA GLY A 123 -7.33 -7.38 10.41
C GLY A 123 -6.11 -7.59 9.50
N TRP A 124 -6.35 -8.22 8.35
CA TRP A 124 -5.32 -8.56 7.36
C TRP A 124 -4.48 -7.33 6.91
N HIS A 125 -5.06 -6.13 6.94
CA HIS A 125 -4.41 -4.86 6.62
C HIS A 125 -3.32 -4.45 7.62
N TRP A 126 -3.31 -5.02 8.83
CA TRP A 126 -2.27 -4.79 9.84
C TRP A 126 -1.04 -5.69 9.68
N VAL A 127 -1.16 -6.80 8.96
CA VAL A 127 -0.14 -7.86 8.90
C VAL A 127 1.22 -7.31 8.45
N LEU A 128 1.21 -6.34 7.54
CA LEU A 128 2.43 -5.73 7.01
C LEU A 128 2.90 -4.48 7.75
N SER A 129 2.15 -3.96 8.72
CA SER A 129 2.51 -2.75 9.49
C SER A 129 3.89 -2.86 10.18
N PRO A 130 4.27 -4.00 10.81
CA PRO A 130 5.61 -4.13 11.39
C PRO A 130 6.71 -4.06 10.33
N VAL A 131 6.48 -4.67 9.17
CA VAL A 131 7.44 -4.66 8.05
C VAL A 131 7.55 -3.25 7.44
N ALA A 132 6.44 -2.52 7.36
CA ALA A 132 6.40 -1.13 6.94
C ALA A 132 7.27 -0.23 7.84
N ALA A 133 7.18 -0.43 9.16
CA ALA A 133 8.00 0.28 10.13
C ALA A 133 9.50 -0.02 9.94
N VAL A 134 9.86 -1.28 9.65
CA VAL A 134 11.25 -1.66 9.35
C VAL A 134 11.74 -0.96 8.08
N VAL A 135 10.96 -0.96 6.99
CA VAL A 135 11.34 -0.26 5.75
C VAL A 135 11.58 1.22 6.01
N LEU A 136 10.69 1.88 6.77
CA LEU A 136 10.83 3.29 7.12
C LEU A 136 12.09 3.56 7.95
N ALA A 137 12.34 2.76 8.98
CA ALA A 137 13.53 2.90 9.82
C ALA A 137 14.82 2.72 9.00
N VAL A 138 14.88 1.70 8.15
CA VAL A 138 16.01 1.45 7.25
C VAL A 138 16.19 2.61 6.27
N GLY A 139 15.11 3.09 5.66
CA GLY A 139 15.12 4.22 4.74
C GLY A 139 15.66 5.51 5.37
N ILE A 140 15.23 5.83 6.60
CA ILE A 140 15.74 6.98 7.36
C ILE A 140 17.23 6.81 7.63
N VAL A 141 17.66 5.65 8.14
CA VAL A 141 19.07 5.38 8.46
C VAL A 141 19.96 5.52 7.23
N VAL A 142 19.56 4.93 6.10
CA VAL A 142 20.31 5.01 4.84
C VAL A 142 20.36 6.45 4.32
N SER A 143 19.24 7.16 4.35
CA SER A 143 19.18 8.58 3.92
C SER A 143 20.09 9.48 4.76
N VAL A 144 20.09 9.31 6.09
CA VAL A 144 20.95 10.08 7.00
C VAL A 144 22.42 9.75 6.79
N ARG A 145 22.78 8.47 6.67
CA ARG A 145 24.16 8.04 6.42
C ARG A 145 24.70 8.59 5.10
N SER A 146 23.91 8.56 4.03
CA SER A 146 24.29 9.12 2.74
C SER A 146 24.58 10.63 2.84
N ARG A 147 23.69 11.40 3.49
CA ARG A 147 23.89 12.84 3.69
C ARG A 147 25.13 13.17 4.51
N ARG A 148 25.45 12.39 5.54
CA ARG A 148 26.68 12.56 6.34
C ARG A 148 27.93 12.31 5.51
N ASN A 149 27.94 11.24 4.71
CA ASN A 149 29.07 10.90 3.85
C ASN A 149 29.31 11.96 2.77
N ALA A 150 28.24 12.52 2.18
CA ALA A 150 28.35 13.60 1.20
C ALA A 150 28.94 14.90 1.80
N ARG A 151 28.62 15.20 3.07
CA ARG A 151 29.16 16.38 3.77
C ARG A 151 30.62 16.20 4.21
N GLY A 152 31.01 14.98 4.60
CA GLY A 152 32.38 14.69 5.04
C GLY A 152 33.40 14.53 3.92
N ALA A 153 32.97 14.39 2.66
CA ALA A 153 33.85 14.28 1.50
C ALA A 153 34.11 15.63 0.80
N GLY A 154 33.50 16.72 1.28
CA GLY A 154 33.57 18.06 0.68
C GLY A 154 34.23 19.12 1.56
N GLY A 155 34.94 18.72 2.63
CA GLY A 155 35.77 19.59 3.47
C GLY A 155 37.19 19.07 3.51
#